data_AF-A0A920SBU1-F1
#
_entry.id   AF-A0A920SBU1-F1
#
_cell.length_a   1.000
_cell.length_b   1.000
_cell.length_c   1.000
_cell.angle_alpha   90.00
_cell.angle_beta   90.00
_cell.angle_gamma   90.00
#
_symmetry.space_group_name_H-M   'P 1'
#
loop_
_entity.id
_entity.type
_entity.pdbx_description
1 polymer ?
#
loop_
_entity_poly.entity_id
_entity_poly.type
_entity_poly.pdbx_seq_one_letter_code
_entity_poly.pdbx_strand_id
1 'polypeptide(L)'
;MRLDKFSRDSGRQPARGMVLEKNVFVERVLPGSVLRQLTDKEMEVYRRPFLETGETRRPTLTWPRDIPIDGEPADVVQLVSEYAEWLSRSPIPKLFINAEPGAILSGSQREFCRTWPNQKEVTVKGSHFIQEDSPTEIGQAISEWYGKL
;
A
#
# COMPACT_ATOMS: atom_id res chain seq x y z
N MET A 1 5.48 3.03 13.53
CA MET A 1 6.18 1.97 12.75
C MET A 1 5.66 2.08 11.34
N ARG A 2 6.52 2.16 10.32
CA ARG A 2 6.11 2.29 8.92
C ARG A 2 5.89 0.92 8.28
N LEU A 3 5.08 0.86 7.22
CA LEU A 3 4.64 -0.40 6.59
C LEU A 3 5.78 -1.21 5.96
N ASP A 4 6.74 -0.55 5.33
CA ASP A 4 7.95 -1.14 4.74
C ASP A 4 8.76 -1.93 5.78
N LYS A 5 8.95 -1.34 6.97
CA LYS A 5 9.62 -2.00 8.09
C LYS A 5 8.78 -3.15 8.64
N PHE A 6 7.46 -2.95 8.76
CA PHE A 6 6.56 -3.97 9.26
C PHE A 6 6.56 -5.24 8.39
N SER A 7 6.53 -5.08 7.06
CA SER A 7 6.55 -6.21 6.13
C SER A 7 7.81 -7.07 6.29
N ARG A 8 9.00 -6.46 6.32
CA ARG A 8 10.27 -7.17 6.55
C ARG A 8 10.31 -7.93 7.88
N ASP A 9 9.69 -7.36 8.93
CA ASP A 9 9.64 -7.98 10.26
C ASP A 9 8.52 -9.04 10.41
N SER A 10 7.51 -9.03 9.52
CA SER A 10 6.28 -9.83 9.65
C SER A 10 6.46 -11.33 9.41
N GLY A 11 7.54 -11.74 8.75
CA GLY A 11 7.88 -13.14 8.48
C GLY A 11 8.23 -13.97 9.73
N ARG A 12 8.40 -13.35 10.90
CA ARG A 12 8.82 -14.03 12.14
C ARG A 12 7.63 -14.41 13.04
N GLN A 13 7.74 -15.50 13.81
CA GLN A 13 6.72 -15.89 14.81
C GLN A 13 6.29 -14.78 15.80
N PRO A 14 7.20 -13.92 16.31
CA PRO A 14 6.84 -12.75 17.12
C PRO A 14 5.82 -11.80 16.46
N ALA A 15 5.80 -11.72 15.12
CA ALA A 15 4.85 -10.89 14.40
C ALA A 15 3.41 -11.40 14.50
N ARG A 16 3.20 -12.71 14.68
CA ARG A 16 1.86 -13.28 14.83
C ARG A 16 1.16 -12.76 16.08
N GLY A 17 1.82 -12.79 17.24
CA GLY A 17 1.26 -12.23 18.48
C GLY A 17 1.04 -10.72 18.38
N MET A 18 1.97 -9.99 17.74
CA MET A 18 1.81 -8.53 17.52
C MET A 18 0.57 -8.17 16.70
N VAL A 19 0.22 -8.97 15.69
CA VAL A 19 -0.98 -8.70 14.88
C VAL A 19 -2.23 -9.27 15.52
N LEU A 20 -2.24 -10.57 15.79
CA LEU A 20 -3.47 -11.26 16.20
C LEU A 20 -3.91 -10.84 17.62
N GLU A 21 -2.98 -10.61 18.54
CA GLU A 21 -3.30 -10.21 19.92
C GLU A 21 -3.32 -8.70 20.09
N LYS A 22 -2.31 -8.01 19.55
CA LYS A 22 -2.09 -6.57 19.81
C LYS A 22 -2.58 -5.63 18.70
N ASN A 23 -3.16 -6.17 17.63
CA ASN A 23 -3.69 -5.41 16.49
C ASN A 23 -2.72 -4.36 15.92
N VAL A 24 -1.42 -4.62 15.98
CA VAL A 24 -0.37 -3.60 15.73
C VAL A 24 -0.44 -3.01 14.32
N PHE A 25 -0.94 -3.76 13.34
CA PHE A 25 -1.13 -3.24 11.99
C PHE A 25 -2.10 -2.04 11.99
N VAL A 26 -3.31 -2.24 12.51
CA VAL A 26 -4.34 -1.18 12.56
C VAL A 26 -3.96 -0.09 13.56
N GLU A 27 -3.45 -0.47 14.75
CA GLU A 27 -3.21 0.50 15.82
C GLU A 27 -1.93 1.33 15.65
N ARG A 28 -0.97 0.88 14.84
CA ARG A 28 0.34 1.54 14.74
C ARG A 28 0.88 1.70 13.32
N VAL A 29 0.67 0.72 12.44
CA VAL A 29 1.19 0.78 11.05
C VAL A 29 0.34 1.71 10.21
N LEU A 30 -0.98 1.55 10.26
CA LEU A 30 -1.94 2.41 9.58
C LEU A 30 -1.73 3.90 9.91
N PRO A 31 -1.94 4.37 11.17
CA PRO A 31 -1.79 5.78 11.50
C PRO A 31 -0.34 6.27 11.38
N GLY A 32 0.64 5.38 11.52
CA GLY A 32 2.06 5.71 11.33
C GLY A 32 2.48 5.87 9.87
N SER A 33 1.59 5.56 8.92
CA SER A 33 1.81 5.65 7.47
C SER A 33 0.84 6.62 6.79
N VAL A 34 0.25 7.52 7.57
CA VAL A 34 -0.50 8.72 7.18
C VAL A 34 0.26 9.93 7.69
N LEU A 35 0.34 11.03 6.92
CA LEU A 35 1.04 12.24 7.37
C LEU A 35 0.22 13.03 8.38
N ARG A 36 -1.09 13.16 8.16
CA ARG A 36 -2.00 13.76 9.14
C ARG A 36 -2.32 12.78 10.27
N GLN A 37 -2.80 13.32 11.39
CA GLN A 37 -3.40 12.50 12.43
C GLN A 37 -4.80 12.05 11.99
N LEU A 38 -5.05 10.74 12.05
CA LEU A 38 -6.39 10.18 11.95
C LEU A 38 -7.16 10.47 13.25
N THR A 39 -8.40 10.91 13.12
CA THR A 39 -9.30 11.16 14.25
C THR A 39 -9.74 9.84 14.90
N ASP A 40 -10.24 9.92 16.13
CA ASP A 40 -10.75 8.74 16.83
C ASP A 40 -11.91 8.06 16.08
N LYS A 41 -12.78 8.86 15.44
CA LYS A 41 -13.91 8.36 14.63
C LYS A 41 -13.41 7.62 13.38
N GLU A 42 -12.40 8.15 12.70
CA GLU A 42 -11.80 7.47 11.54
C GLU A 42 -11.13 6.16 11.98
N MET A 43 -10.38 6.19 13.07
CA MET A 43 -9.74 5.00 13.63
C MET A 43 -10.76 3.95 14.10
N GLU A 44 -11.90 4.36 14.66
CA GLU A 44 -12.99 3.44 15.02
C GLU A 44 -13.51 2.68 13.80
N VAL A 45 -13.67 3.35 12.65
CA VAL A 45 -14.08 2.72 11.40
C VAL A 45 -13.04 1.69 10.94
N TYR A 46 -11.75 2.03 10.96
CA TYR A 46 -10.68 1.11 10.61
C TYR A 46 -10.55 -0.08 11.57
N ARG A 47 -10.85 0.11 12.86
CA ARG A 47 -10.83 -0.95 13.87
C ARG A 47 -12.02 -1.89 13.77
N ARG A 48 -13.17 -1.42 13.27
CA ARG A 48 -14.44 -2.15 13.28
C ARG A 48 -14.35 -3.61 12.77
N PRO A 49 -13.61 -3.94 11.70
CA PRO A 49 -13.47 -5.34 11.26
C PRO A 49 -12.56 -6.22 12.14
N PHE A 50 -11.80 -5.61 13.05
CA PHE A 50 -10.66 -6.21 13.77
C PHE A 50 -10.78 -6.06 15.29
N LEU A 51 -11.98 -5.80 15.80
CA LEU A 51 -12.26 -5.63 17.24
C LEU A 51 -11.91 -6.92 18.01
N GLU A 52 -12.36 -8.06 17.49
CA GLU A 52 -12.08 -9.36 18.09
C GLU A 52 -10.60 -9.72 17.97
N THR A 53 -10.04 -10.24 19.05
CA THR A 53 -8.68 -10.77 19.08
C THR A 53 -8.61 -12.11 18.35
N GLY A 54 -7.52 -12.37 17.64
CA GLY A 54 -7.28 -13.65 16.96
C GLY A 54 -7.57 -13.58 15.46
N GLU A 55 -8.39 -14.52 14.98
CA GLU A 55 -8.44 -14.91 13.57
C GLU A 55 -9.03 -13.86 12.63
N THR A 56 -9.89 -12.98 13.12
CA THR A 56 -10.40 -11.82 12.34
C THR A 56 -9.27 -10.90 11.87
N ARG A 57 -8.13 -10.89 12.57
CA ARG A 57 -6.92 -10.12 12.24
C ARG A 57 -5.93 -10.89 11.36
N ARG A 58 -6.20 -12.15 10.99
CA ARG A 58 -5.32 -12.92 10.10
C ARG A 58 -4.99 -12.20 8.80
N PRO A 59 -5.93 -11.53 8.10
CA PRO A 59 -5.61 -10.83 6.87
C PRO A 59 -4.52 -9.76 7.05
N THR A 60 -4.52 -9.03 8.16
CA THR A 60 -3.51 -7.98 8.43
C THR A 60 -2.15 -8.54 8.87
N LEU A 61 -2.06 -9.86 9.09
CA LEU A 61 -0.80 -10.59 9.28
C LEU A 61 -0.31 -11.23 7.98
N THR A 62 -1.22 -11.84 7.22
CA THR A 62 -0.88 -12.55 5.98
C THR A 62 -0.42 -11.58 4.90
N TRP A 63 -1.15 -10.48 4.68
CA TRP A 63 -0.81 -9.51 3.63
C TRP A 63 0.64 -9.05 3.65
N PRO A 64 1.21 -8.64 4.80
CA PRO A 64 2.60 -8.18 4.83
C PRO A 64 3.65 -9.27 4.61
N ARG A 65 3.28 -10.55 4.75
CA ARG A 65 4.13 -11.72 4.47
C ARG A 65 4.13 -12.11 2.99
N ASP A 66 3.11 -11.72 2.25
CA ASP A 66 3.00 -11.96 0.81
C ASP A 66 3.65 -10.85 -0.02
N ILE A 67 4.22 -9.81 0.61
CA ILE A 67 4.92 -8.76 -0.13
C ILE A 67 6.23 -9.35 -0.70
N PRO A 68 6.44 -9.29 -2.03
CA PRO A 68 7.60 -9.89 -2.67
C PRO A 68 8.89 -9.12 -2.33
N ILE A 69 9.67 -9.62 -1.38
CA ILE A 69 10.93 -9.01 -0.91
C ILE A 69 12.01 -10.07 -0.95
N ASP A 70 13.20 -9.69 -1.45
CA ASP A 70 14.38 -10.55 -1.50
C ASP A 70 14.14 -11.92 -2.16
N GLY A 71 13.20 -11.97 -3.12
CA GLY A 71 12.87 -13.18 -3.88
C GLY A 71 11.79 -14.07 -3.25
N GLU A 72 11.14 -13.66 -2.15
CA GLU A 72 10.12 -14.43 -1.47
C GLU A 72 8.82 -13.63 -1.21
N PRO A 73 7.64 -14.28 -1.19
CA PRO A 73 7.43 -15.68 -1.56
C PRO A 73 7.51 -15.87 -3.08
N ALA A 74 8.18 -16.94 -3.53
CA ALA A 74 8.58 -17.13 -4.93
C ALA A 74 7.41 -17.09 -5.93
N ASP A 75 6.25 -17.62 -5.55
CA ASP A 75 5.03 -17.59 -6.37
C ASP A 75 4.48 -16.17 -6.56
N VAL A 76 4.48 -15.35 -5.50
CA VAL A 76 4.07 -13.94 -5.59
C VAL A 76 5.12 -13.12 -6.36
N VAL A 77 6.41 -13.40 -6.18
CA VAL A 77 7.48 -12.75 -6.97
C VAL A 77 7.30 -13.03 -8.45
N GLN A 78 7.04 -14.28 -8.81
CA GLN A 78 6.76 -14.68 -10.19
C GLN A 78 5.53 -13.93 -10.72
N LEU A 79 4.39 -14.00 -10.02
CA LEU A 79 3.15 -13.35 -10.41
C LEU A 79 3.32 -11.84 -10.62
N VAL A 80 4.04 -11.18 -9.70
CA VAL A 80 4.31 -9.74 -9.76
C VAL A 80 5.20 -9.39 -10.94
N SER A 81 6.21 -10.21 -11.21
CA SER A 81 7.11 -10.02 -12.35
C SER A 81 6.37 -10.17 -13.69
N GLU A 82 5.49 -11.18 -13.78
CA GLU A 82 4.69 -11.46 -14.99
C GLU A 82 3.75 -10.29 -15.33
N TYR A 83 2.96 -9.81 -14.38
CA TYR A 83 2.06 -8.68 -14.67
C TYR A 83 2.84 -7.39 -14.91
N ALA A 84 4.01 -7.21 -14.29
CA ALA A 84 4.82 -6.02 -14.46
C ALA A 84 5.46 -5.97 -15.86
N GLU A 85 5.89 -7.11 -16.41
CA GLU A 85 6.33 -7.23 -17.80
C GLU A 85 5.18 -7.02 -18.80
N TRP A 86 3.97 -7.47 -18.46
CA TRP A 86 2.80 -7.20 -19.28
C TRP A 86 2.42 -5.71 -19.26
N LEU A 87 2.38 -5.07 -18.08
CA LEU A 87 2.05 -3.64 -17.93
C LEU A 87 3.06 -2.72 -18.63
N SER A 88 4.34 -3.10 -18.69
CA SER A 88 5.38 -2.34 -19.37
C SER A 88 5.26 -2.32 -20.89
N ARG A 89 4.42 -3.19 -21.47
CA ARG A 89 4.13 -3.26 -22.92
C ARG A 89 2.67 -2.98 -23.26
N SER A 90 1.78 -2.98 -22.25
CA SER A 90 0.34 -2.89 -22.45
C SER A 90 -0.09 -1.47 -22.86
N PRO A 91 -0.88 -1.30 -23.93
CA PRO A 91 -1.37 0.00 -24.36
C PRO A 91 -2.54 0.52 -23.51
N ILE A 92 -2.97 -0.23 -22.48
CA ILE A 92 -4.06 0.21 -21.60
C ILE A 92 -3.68 1.57 -20.98
N PRO A 93 -4.55 2.58 -21.06
CA PRO A 93 -4.31 3.85 -20.40
C PRO A 93 -4.11 3.67 -18.89
N LYS A 94 -3.17 4.40 -18.30
CA LYS A 94 -2.82 4.30 -16.88
C LYS A 94 -2.79 5.69 -16.25
N LEU A 95 -3.31 5.82 -15.04
CA LEU A 95 -3.05 6.96 -14.17
C LEU A 95 -2.15 6.47 -13.04
N PHE A 96 -0.91 6.98 -13.00
CA PHE A 96 0.01 6.74 -11.90
C PHE A 96 -0.08 7.89 -10.91
N ILE A 97 -0.59 7.61 -9.71
CA ILE A 97 -0.64 8.55 -8.60
C ILE A 97 0.59 8.28 -7.72
N ASN A 98 1.64 9.06 -7.92
CA ASN A 98 2.84 9.04 -7.11
C ASN A 98 2.62 9.85 -5.81
N ALA A 99 3.42 9.57 -4.78
CA ALA A 99 3.35 10.22 -3.48
C ALA A 99 4.70 10.78 -3.05
N GLU A 100 4.69 11.94 -2.39
CA GLU A 100 5.85 12.55 -1.75
C GLU A 100 5.53 12.85 -0.26
N PRO A 101 6.31 12.33 0.71
CA PRO A 101 7.54 11.55 0.54
C PRO A 101 7.33 10.08 0.10
N GLY A 102 6.08 9.60 0.10
CA GLY A 102 5.76 8.22 -0.25
C GLY A 102 6.15 7.20 0.83
N ALA A 103 6.14 5.92 0.46
CA ALA A 103 6.50 4.81 1.34
C ALA A 103 7.15 3.65 0.58
N ILE A 104 6.33 2.76 -0.01
CA ILE A 104 6.80 1.51 -0.62
C ILE A 104 7.32 1.74 -2.04
N LEU A 105 6.51 2.40 -2.88
CA LEU A 105 6.85 2.61 -4.29
C LEU A 105 7.83 3.79 -4.44
N SER A 106 9.11 3.52 -4.22
CA SER A 106 10.21 4.47 -4.33
C SER A 106 11.41 3.84 -5.05
N GLY A 107 12.45 4.64 -5.30
CA GLY A 107 13.68 4.14 -5.93
C GLY A 107 13.45 3.47 -7.29
N SER A 108 14.16 2.36 -7.53
CA SER A 108 14.15 1.66 -8.82
C SER A 108 12.77 1.12 -9.23
N GLN A 109 11.93 0.71 -8.27
CA GLN A 109 10.59 0.21 -8.57
C GLN A 109 9.71 1.32 -9.14
N ARG A 110 9.79 2.53 -8.56
CA ARG A 110 9.08 3.71 -9.08
C ARG A 110 9.58 4.10 -10.47
N GLU A 111 10.89 4.14 -10.67
CA GLU A 111 11.45 4.48 -11.98
C GLU A 111 11.08 3.43 -13.04
N PHE A 112 11.00 2.15 -12.66
CA PHE A 112 10.49 1.10 -13.55
C PHE A 112 9.01 1.33 -13.93
N CYS A 113 8.13 1.63 -12.97
CA CYS A 113 6.72 1.93 -13.26
C CYS A 113 6.56 3.12 -14.22
N ARG A 114 7.43 4.13 -14.16
CA ARG A 114 7.42 5.28 -15.07
C ARG A 114 7.77 4.96 -16.52
N THR A 115 8.39 3.80 -16.76
CA THR A 115 8.67 3.34 -18.14
C THR A 115 7.43 2.80 -18.86
N TRP A 116 6.34 2.55 -18.14
CA TRP A 116 5.15 1.92 -18.72
C TRP A 116 4.43 2.88 -19.69
N PRO A 117 4.00 2.41 -20.87
CA PRO A 117 3.40 3.27 -21.89
C PRO A 117 2.00 3.75 -21.50
N ASN A 118 1.49 4.77 -22.19
CA ASN A 118 0.14 5.32 -22.03
C ASN A 118 -0.19 5.70 -20.57
N GLN A 119 0.81 6.22 -19.85
CA GLN A 119 0.70 6.62 -18.45
C GLN A 119 0.64 8.14 -18.32
N LYS A 120 -0.32 8.64 -17.55
CA LYS A 120 -0.31 9.99 -16.97
C LYS A 120 0.16 9.87 -15.53
N GLU A 121 1.17 10.64 -15.13
CA GLU A 121 1.61 10.71 -13.73
C GLU A 121 1.10 12.00 -13.07
N VAL A 122 0.65 11.88 -11.82
CA VAL A 122 0.45 13.01 -10.90
C VAL A 122 1.16 12.69 -9.59
N THR A 123 1.66 13.70 -8.88
CA THR A 123 2.25 13.52 -7.55
C THR A 123 1.41 14.26 -6.52
N VAL A 124 1.06 13.57 -5.44
CA VAL A 124 0.32 14.13 -4.30
C VAL A 124 1.15 14.04 -3.02
N LYS A 125 0.75 14.80 -2.00
CA LYS A 125 1.37 14.70 -0.68
C LYS A 125 0.86 13.44 0.02
N GLY A 126 1.75 12.66 0.61
CA GLY A 126 1.33 11.50 1.40
C GLY A 126 2.44 10.50 1.68
N SER A 127 2.17 9.56 2.59
CA SER A 127 3.06 8.43 2.85
C SER A 127 2.57 7.16 2.15
N HIS A 128 1.91 6.22 2.83
CA HIS A 128 1.39 5.00 2.22
C HIS A 128 -0.10 5.10 1.89
N PHE A 129 -0.92 5.51 2.87
CA PHE A 129 -2.36 5.67 2.68
C PHE A 129 -2.67 7.09 2.19
N ILE A 130 -2.22 7.39 0.98
CA ILE A 130 -2.26 8.74 0.38
C ILE A 130 -3.68 9.29 0.21
N GLN A 131 -4.69 8.42 0.25
CA GLN A 131 -6.10 8.79 0.25
C GLN A 131 -6.48 9.59 1.50
N GLU A 132 -5.78 9.39 2.62
CA GLU A 132 -6.03 10.14 3.85
C GLU A 132 -5.35 11.51 3.83
N ASP A 133 -4.28 11.68 3.06
CA ASP A 133 -3.49 12.92 3.01
C ASP A 133 -3.90 13.86 1.86
N SER A 134 -4.30 13.31 0.71
CA SER A 134 -4.67 14.06 -0.50
C SER A 134 -5.90 13.48 -1.22
N PRO A 135 -7.05 13.28 -0.54
CA PRO A 135 -8.24 12.69 -1.15
C PRO A 135 -8.79 13.53 -2.31
N THR A 136 -8.78 14.85 -2.17
CA THR A 136 -9.34 15.78 -3.17
C THR A 136 -8.52 15.78 -4.45
N GLU A 137 -7.19 15.91 -4.33
CA GLU A 137 -6.28 15.91 -5.47
C GLU A 137 -6.31 14.57 -6.21
N ILE A 138 -6.37 13.45 -5.48
CA ILE A 138 -6.55 12.11 -6.05
C ILE A 138 -7.87 12.03 -6.82
N GLY A 139 -8.99 12.47 -6.22
CA GLY A 139 -10.30 12.43 -6.86
C GLY A 139 -10.37 13.28 -8.13
N GLN A 140 -9.79 14.48 -8.11
CA GLN A 140 -9.68 15.35 -9.28
C GLN A 140 -8.84 14.71 -10.38
N ALA A 141 -7.66 14.17 -10.04
CA ALA A 141 -6.80 13.51 -11.00
C ALA A 141 -7.48 12.32 -11.69
N ILE A 142 -8.22 11.51 -10.93
CA ILE A 142 -9.01 10.40 -11.47
C ILE A 142 -10.11 10.92 -12.40
N SER A 143 -10.90 11.91 -11.97
CA SER A 143 -12.01 12.47 -12.77
C SER A 143 -11.52 13.08 -14.09
N GLU A 144 -10.44 13.85 -14.05
CA GLU A 144 -9.85 14.48 -15.23
C GLU A 144 -9.24 13.46 -16.19
N TRP A 145 -8.60 12.42 -15.65
CA TRP A 145 -8.00 11.37 -16.45
C TRP A 145 -9.09 10.54 -17.13
N TYR A 146 -10.11 10.11 -16.37
CA TYR A 146 -11.22 9.32 -16.89
C TYR A 146 -12.03 10.08 -17.94
N GLY A 147 -12.26 11.37 -17.75
CA GLY A 147 -12.96 12.21 -18.74
C GLY A 147 -12.21 12.41 -20.07
N LYS A 148 -10.97 11.93 -20.18
CA LYS A 148 -10.13 12.00 -21.39
C LYS A 148 -9.85 10.63 -22.03
N LEU A 149 -10.41 9.55 -21.46
CA LEU A 149 -10.35 8.20 -22.03
C LEU A 149 -11.42 8.03 -23.12
#